data_AF-A0A8T3UAE9-F1
#
_entry.id   AF-A0A8T3UAE9-F1
#
_cell.length_a   1.000
_cell.length_b   1.000
_cell.length_c   1.000
_cell.angle_alpha   90.00
_cell.angle_beta   90.00
_cell.angle_gamma   90.00
#
_symmetry.space_group_name_H-M   'P 1'
#
loop_
_entity.id
_entity.type
_entity.pdbx_description
1 polymer ?
#
loop_
_entity_poly.entity_id
_entity_poly.type
_entity_poly.pdbx_seq_one_letter_code
_entity_poly.pdbx_strand_id
1 'polypeptide(L)'
;MEILYIVLAIIIVLIVFAIIYNIWDNRRIKVTKITKEIKGKNENGIGSEVTICHISDFHDCNTYGKDDKIIRILEKNKPDLIFCTGDFMDFRKNNLELSISFMRKLANIIDSDKIYYVSGNHEARMKMCSDKKKNEMIKKFWEELEKLGIHHLRDEKDEIEINGVKLRIMGVRDFQEDYPKYIQKGTKYEHLIGNDKRPLLIIMLAKDRYRELNAKILKESLRKIENPKDENIVLLLSHRPEFVPEYGEERKYRFCIYRPCTWWTI
;
A
#
# COMPACT_ATOMS: atom_id res chain seq x y z
N MET A 1 52.52 6.28 18.28
CA MET A 1 52.02 4.91 18.01
C MET A 1 50.82 4.57 18.88
N GLU A 2 50.88 4.73 20.20
CA GLU A 2 49.76 4.40 21.12
C GLU A 2 48.45 5.14 20.84
N ILE A 3 48.49 6.46 20.63
CA ILE A 3 47.29 7.25 20.31
C ILE A 3 46.61 6.74 19.02
N LEU A 4 47.39 6.34 18.01
CA LEU A 4 46.86 5.79 16.76
C LEU A 4 46.12 4.46 17.01
N TYR A 5 46.66 3.59 17.86
CA TYR A 5 46.01 2.32 18.22
C TYR A 5 44.72 2.54 19.02
N ILE A 6 44.69 3.53 19.92
CA ILE A 6 43.49 3.89 20.68
C ILE A 6 42.40 4.43 19.73
N VAL A 7 42.76 5.32 18.81
CA VAL A 7 41.83 5.87 17.81
C VAL A 7 41.29 4.76 16.91
N LEU A 8 42.14 3.85 16.42
CA LEU A 8 41.72 2.70 15.62
C LEU A 8 40.78 1.77 16.39
N ALA A 9 41.07 1.50 17.66
CA ALA A 9 40.20 0.68 18.51
C ALA A 9 38.81 1.30 18.68
N ILE A 10 38.73 2.62 18.91
CA ILE A 10 37.46 3.35 19.01
C ILE A 10 36.67 3.25 17.69
N ILE A 11 37.33 3.44 16.55
CA ILE A 11 36.68 3.33 15.23
C ILE A 11 36.11 1.92 15.02
N ILE A 12 36.87 0.89 15.37
CA ILE A 12 36.40 -0.51 15.26
C ILE A 12 35.18 -0.74 16.15
N VAL A 13 35.18 -0.24 17.39
CA VAL A 13 34.04 -0.37 18.30
C VAL A 13 32.80 0.33 17.73
N LEU A 14 32.95 1.53 17.16
CA LEU A 14 31.84 2.24 16.53
C LEU A 14 31.29 1.51 15.30
N ILE A 15 32.15 0.91 14.47
CA ILE A 15 31.73 0.10 13.33
C ILE A 15 30.96 -1.14 13.79
N VAL A 16 31.48 -1.86 14.80
CA VAL A 16 30.80 -3.04 15.36
C VAL A 16 29.44 -2.65 15.94
N PHE A 17 29.37 -1.56 16.69
CA PHE A 17 28.11 -1.04 17.23
C PHE A 17 27.12 -0.68 16.10
N ALA A 18 27.58 0.00 15.05
CA ALA A 18 26.75 0.32 13.90
C ALA A 18 26.23 -0.93 13.20
N ILE A 19 27.05 -1.97 13.02
CA ILE A 19 26.62 -3.25 12.43
C ILE A 19 25.54 -3.91 13.30
N ILE A 20 25.76 -4.01 14.61
CA ILE A 20 24.80 -4.60 15.54
C ILE A 20 23.48 -3.82 15.52
N TYR A 21 23.55 -2.49 15.58
CA TYR A 21 22.38 -1.62 15.53
C TYR A 21 21.61 -1.82 14.21
N ASN A 22 22.30 -1.84 13.07
CA ASN A 22 21.67 -2.06 11.77
C ASN A 22 21.02 -3.44 11.67
N ILE A 23 21.63 -4.49 12.21
CA ILE A 23 21.03 -5.84 12.25
C ILE A 23 19.78 -5.83 13.13
N TRP A 24 19.83 -5.19 14.29
CA TRP A 24 18.70 -5.09 15.21
C TRP A 24 17.53 -4.31 14.60
N ASP A 25 17.80 -3.13 14.04
CA ASP A 25 16.79 -2.24 13.46
C ASP A 25 16.12 -2.89 12.24
N ASN A 26 16.91 -3.48 11.33
CA ASN A 26 16.38 -4.19 10.17
C ASN A 26 15.58 -5.46 10.53
N ARG A 27 15.72 -6.00 11.74
CA ARG A 27 14.97 -7.19 12.21
C ARG A 27 13.73 -6.85 13.01
N ARG A 28 13.58 -5.60 13.45
CA ARG A 28 12.47 -5.14 14.27
C ARG A 28 11.22 -4.90 13.40
N ILE A 29 10.07 -5.18 13.98
CA ILE A 29 8.76 -4.78 13.45
C ILE A 29 8.15 -3.85 14.48
N LYS A 30 7.74 -2.65 14.04
CA LYS A 30 7.02 -1.67 14.87
C LYS A 30 5.55 -1.73 14.50
N VAL A 31 4.69 -1.93 15.50
CA VAL A 31 3.23 -1.84 15.34
C VAL A 31 2.81 -0.45 15.81
N THR A 32 2.14 0.29 14.93
CA THR A 32 1.53 1.58 15.26
C THR A 32 0.03 1.36 15.47
N LYS A 33 -0.51 1.84 16.58
CA LYS A 33 -1.95 1.77 16.89
C LYS A 33 -2.55 3.16 16.77
N ILE A 34 -3.63 3.29 16.01
CA ILE A 34 -4.39 4.53 15.85
C ILE A 34 -5.84 4.20 16.20
N THR A 35 -6.41 4.94 17.15
CA THR A 35 -7.80 4.79 17.56
C THR A 35 -8.53 6.09 17.21
N LYS A 36 -9.67 5.97 16.55
CA LYS A 36 -10.52 7.11 16.19
C LYS A 36 -11.95 6.82 16.57
N GLU A 37 -12.50 7.63 17.47
CA GLU A 37 -13.90 7.55 17.86
C GLU A 37 -14.78 8.20 16.80
N ILE A 38 -15.79 7.48 16.34
CA ILE A 38 -16.73 7.94 15.32
C ILE A 38 -18.11 8.01 15.96
N LYS A 39 -18.66 9.22 16.06
CA LYS A 39 -20.04 9.42 16.51
C LYS A 39 -20.99 9.12 15.35
N GLY A 40 -21.40 7.86 15.22
CA GLY A 40 -22.39 7.39 14.24
C GLY A 40 -23.78 7.16 14.84
N LYS A 41 -24.80 7.00 13.99
CA LYS A 41 -26.12 6.45 14.37
C LYS A 41 -25.94 4.94 14.59
N ASN A 42 -25.37 4.51 15.71
CA ASN A 42 -25.46 3.10 16.04
C ASN A 42 -26.90 2.84 16.51
N GLU A 43 -27.65 2.04 15.78
CA GLU A 43 -29.08 1.79 16.00
C GLU A 43 -29.34 1.21 17.40
N ASN A 44 -28.32 0.54 17.97
CA ASN A 44 -28.40 -0.17 19.24
C ASN A 44 -27.76 0.56 20.44
N GLY A 45 -27.21 1.77 20.27
CA GLY A 45 -26.68 2.59 21.38
C GLY A 45 -25.44 2.03 22.13
N ILE A 46 -24.94 0.84 21.77
CA ILE A 46 -23.71 0.25 22.32
C ILE A 46 -22.55 0.64 21.39
N GLY A 47 -21.42 1.07 21.96
CA GLY A 47 -20.21 1.33 21.17
C GLY A 47 -19.67 0.02 20.59
N SER A 48 -19.60 -0.09 19.26
CA SER A 48 -18.97 -1.23 18.58
C SER A 48 -17.54 -0.86 18.20
N GLU A 49 -16.59 -1.70 18.58
CA GLU A 49 -15.19 -1.58 18.14
C GLU A 49 -14.97 -2.40 16.87
N VAL A 50 -14.25 -1.83 15.91
CA VAL A 50 -13.76 -2.53 14.73
C VAL A 50 -12.25 -2.32 14.66
N THR A 51 -11.50 -3.43 14.69
CA THR A 51 -10.05 -3.43 14.59
C THR A 51 -9.62 -3.79 13.18
N ILE A 52 -8.82 -2.92 12.57
CA ILE A 52 -8.33 -3.10 11.20
C ILE A 52 -6.81 -3.18 11.23
N CYS A 53 -6.23 -4.22 10.64
CA CYS A 53 -4.81 -4.25 10.36
C CYS A 53 -4.52 -3.72 8.96
N HIS A 54 -3.59 -2.80 8.85
CA HIS A 54 -3.15 -2.24 7.58
C HIS A 54 -1.70 -2.66 7.28
N ILE A 55 -1.50 -3.28 6.12
CA ILE A 55 -0.21 -3.73 5.61
C ILE A 55 0.03 -3.10 4.23
N SER A 56 1.24 -2.61 4.00
CA SER A 56 1.68 -1.98 2.75
C SER A 56 3.18 -2.21 2.55
N ASP A 57 3.67 -2.11 1.32
CA ASP A 57 5.11 -2.10 0.99
C ASP A 57 5.86 -3.31 1.54
N PHE A 58 5.27 -4.48 1.37
CA PHE A 58 5.92 -5.73 1.77
C PHE A 58 7.09 -6.10 0.86
N HIS A 59 7.10 -5.73 -0.43
CA HIS A 59 8.25 -5.85 -1.36
C HIS A 59 8.95 -7.22 -1.35
N ASP A 60 8.18 -8.30 -1.47
CA ASP A 60 8.62 -9.70 -1.40
C ASP A 60 9.52 -9.96 -0.17
N CYS A 61 9.18 -9.37 0.98
CA CYS A 61 10.03 -9.42 2.16
C CYS A 61 9.88 -10.75 2.91
N ASN A 62 10.88 -11.61 2.80
CA ASN A 62 11.14 -12.67 3.77
C ASN A 62 12.53 -12.52 4.42
N THR A 63 13.02 -11.29 4.53
CA THR A 63 14.31 -11.06 5.20
C THR A 63 14.11 -11.24 6.70
N TYR A 64 14.89 -12.13 7.31
CA TYR A 64 14.86 -12.41 8.76
C TYR A 64 13.53 -12.93 9.32
N GLY A 65 12.73 -13.66 8.51
CA GLY A 65 11.44 -14.24 8.93
C GLY A 65 10.42 -13.19 9.34
N LYS A 66 10.41 -12.04 8.66
CA LYS A 66 9.50 -10.93 8.94
C LYS A 66 8.05 -11.30 8.68
N ASP A 67 7.79 -12.09 7.64
CA ASP A 67 6.47 -12.64 7.33
C ASP A 67 5.89 -13.39 8.55
N ASP A 68 6.61 -14.35 9.12
CA ASP A 68 6.16 -15.13 10.27
C ASP A 68 5.95 -14.26 11.52
N LYS A 69 6.78 -13.25 11.71
CA LYS A 69 6.59 -12.29 12.81
C LYS A 69 5.33 -11.45 12.62
N ILE A 70 5.03 -11.02 11.39
CA ILE A 70 3.78 -10.30 11.08
C ILE A 70 2.60 -11.21 11.38
N ILE A 71 2.62 -12.46 10.91
CA ILE A 71 1.56 -13.43 11.19
C ILE A 71 1.33 -13.61 12.70
N ARG A 72 2.38 -13.81 13.49
CA ARG A 72 2.26 -13.92 14.96
C ARG A 72 1.68 -12.68 15.62
N ILE A 73 1.99 -11.49 15.10
CA ILE A 73 1.40 -10.23 15.58
C ILE A 73 -0.10 -10.21 15.27
N LEU A 74 -0.50 -10.62 14.07
CA LEU A 74 -1.90 -10.68 13.67
C LEU A 74 -2.69 -11.71 14.49
N GLU A 75 -2.16 -12.92 14.66
CA GLU A 75 -2.76 -13.97 15.51
C GLU A 75 -2.97 -13.50 16.95
N LYS A 76 -2.03 -12.70 17.48
CA LYS A 76 -2.13 -12.13 18.83
C LYS A 76 -3.17 -11.02 18.93
N ASN A 77 -3.25 -10.13 17.93
CA ASN A 77 -4.13 -8.95 17.98
C ASN A 77 -5.53 -9.21 17.43
N LYS A 78 -5.73 -10.30 16.65
CA LYS A 78 -7.03 -10.73 16.09
C LYS A 78 -7.83 -9.59 15.45
N PRO A 79 -7.31 -8.95 14.39
CA PRO A 79 -8.05 -7.88 13.71
C PRO A 79 -9.32 -8.44 13.06
N ASP A 80 -10.34 -7.60 12.93
CA ASP A 80 -11.59 -7.93 12.24
C ASP A 80 -11.46 -7.84 10.71
N LEU A 81 -10.54 -6.99 10.22
CA LEU A 81 -10.27 -6.77 8.80
C LEU A 81 -8.77 -6.63 8.55
N ILE A 82 -8.31 -7.05 7.36
CA ILE A 82 -6.95 -6.79 6.88
C ILE A 82 -7.00 -6.01 5.57
N PHE A 83 -6.35 -4.86 5.55
CA PHE A 83 -6.18 -4.03 4.36
C PHE A 83 -4.75 -4.06 3.84
N CYS A 84 -4.62 -4.34 2.56
CA CYS A 84 -3.38 -4.50 1.82
C CYS A 84 -3.28 -3.39 0.76
N THR A 85 -2.57 -2.30 1.05
CA THR A 85 -2.50 -1.13 0.15
C THR A 85 -1.33 -1.17 -0.83
N GLY A 86 -1.08 -2.33 -1.44
CA GLY A 86 -0.14 -2.46 -2.56
C GLY A 86 1.34 -2.58 -2.18
N ASP A 87 2.17 -2.72 -3.22
CA ASP A 87 3.61 -2.96 -3.15
C ASP A 87 3.96 -4.22 -2.34
N PHE A 88 3.20 -5.31 -2.51
CA PHE A 88 3.59 -6.62 -2.02
C PHE A 88 4.67 -7.24 -2.89
N MET A 89 4.57 -7.06 -4.20
CA MET A 89 5.59 -7.51 -5.15
C MET A 89 6.62 -6.41 -5.37
N ASP A 90 7.91 -6.75 -5.38
CA ASP A 90 8.94 -5.79 -5.78
C ASP A 90 9.25 -5.93 -7.28
N PHE A 91 8.88 -4.93 -8.09
CA PHE A 91 9.24 -4.82 -9.51
C PHE A 91 10.72 -5.12 -9.82
N ARG A 92 11.66 -4.89 -8.89
CA ARG A 92 13.09 -5.16 -9.09
C ARG A 92 13.46 -6.61 -8.81
N LYS A 93 12.63 -7.33 -8.07
CA LYS A 93 12.76 -8.76 -7.78
C LYS A 93 11.84 -9.56 -8.69
N ASN A 94 12.04 -10.87 -8.72
CA ASN A 94 11.20 -11.79 -9.48
C ASN A 94 10.71 -12.94 -8.58
N ASN A 95 10.30 -12.63 -7.35
CA ASN A 95 10.00 -13.65 -6.33
C ASN A 95 8.51 -13.67 -5.94
N LEU A 96 7.67 -13.98 -6.93
CA LEU A 96 6.22 -14.05 -6.80
C LEU A 96 5.75 -14.94 -5.63
N GLU A 97 6.42 -16.06 -5.40
CA GLU A 97 6.02 -17.04 -4.38
C GLU A 97 6.09 -16.48 -2.96
N LEU A 98 6.99 -15.52 -2.66
CA LEU A 98 7.02 -14.90 -1.34
C LEU A 98 5.75 -14.10 -1.07
N SER A 99 5.31 -13.31 -2.06
CA SER A 99 4.07 -12.53 -1.97
C SER A 99 2.85 -13.44 -1.88
N ILE A 100 2.74 -14.46 -2.74
CA ILE A 100 1.61 -15.42 -2.69
C ILE A 100 1.60 -16.18 -1.36
N SER A 101 2.75 -16.71 -0.91
CA SER A 101 2.85 -17.44 0.35
C SER A 101 2.40 -16.59 1.53
N PHE A 102 2.77 -15.31 1.55
CA PHE A 102 2.31 -14.39 2.59
C PHE A 102 0.78 -14.20 2.54
N MET A 103 0.19 -13.99 1.36
CA MET A 103 -1.26 -13.88 1.22
C MET A 103 -2.00 -15.16 1.65
N ARG A 104 -1.44 -16.35 1.37
CA ARG A 104 -1.97 -17.62 1.89
C ARG A 104 -1.92 -17.68 3.42
N LYS A 105 -0.83 -17.22 4.04
CA LYS A 105 -0.73 -17.16 5.50
C LYS A 105 -1.77 -16.21 6.09
N LEU A 106 -2.04 -15.07 5.44
CA LEU A 106 -3.12 -14.16 5.85
C LEU A 106 -4.51 -14.83 5.76
N ALA A 107 -4.81 -15.48 4.64
CA ALA A 107 -6.07 -16.20 4.43
C ALA A 107 -6.27 -17.40 5.40
N ASN A 108 -5.20 -17.88 6.06
CA ASN A 108 -5.29 -18.92 7.07
C ASN A 108 -5.62 -18.40 8.47
N ILE A 109 -5.38 -17.12 8.75
CA ILE A 109 -5.59 -16.52 10.09
C ILE A 109 -6.88 -15.72 10.19
N ILE A 110 -7.45 -15.30 9.07
CA ILE A 110 -8.72 -14.58 8.97
C ILE A 110 -9.44 -15.02 7.69
N ASP A 111 -10.77 -15.02 7.73
CA ASP A 111 -11.59 -15.29 6.55
C ASP A 111 -11.18 -14.38 5.38
N SER A 112 -10.98 -14.96 4.19
CA SER A 112 -10.46 -14.22 3.04
C SER A 112 -11.34 -13.08 2.56
N ASP A 113 -12.66 -13.17 2.81
CA ASP A 113 -13.64 -12.11 2.52
C ASP A 113 -13.44 -10.85 3.38
N LYS A 114 -12.66 -10.95 4.46
CA LYS A 114 -12.24 -9.83 5.32
C LYS A 114 -10.89 -9.24 4.92
N ILE A 115 -10.32 -9.69 3.80
CA ILE A 115 -9.04 -9.21 3.28
C ILE A 115 -9.28 -8.39 2.00
N TYR A 116 -8.89 -7.12 2.05
CA TYR A 116 -9.06 -6.17 0.94
C TYR A 116 -7.70 -5.70 0.42
N TYR A 117 -7.52 -5.77 -0.88
CA TYR A 117 -6.28 -5.46 -1.58
C TYR A 117 -6.50 -4.36 -2.63
N VAL A 118 -5.60 -3.37 -2.69
CA VAL A 118 -5.49 -2.43 -3.82
C VAL A 118 -4.07 -2.43 -4.38
N SER A 119 -3.92 -2.22 -5.70
CA SER A 119 -2.62 -2.25 -6.36
C SER A 119 -1.70 -1.10 -5.92
N GLY A 120 -0.41 -1.42 -5.79
CA GLY A 120 0.65 -0.44 -5.61
C GLY A 120 1.33 -0.11 -6.92
N ASN A 121 2.38 0.70 -6.83
CA ASN A 121 3.09 1.15 -8.01
C ASN A 121 4.02 0.08 -8.60
N HIS A 122 4.52 -0.85 -7.78
CA HIS A 122 5.32 -1.96 -8.27
C HIS A 122 4.45 -2.92 -9.09
N GLU A 123 3.27 -3.30 -8.60
CA GLU A 123 2.32 -4.14 -9.34
C GLU A 123 1.88 -3.47 -10.65
N ALA A 124 1.51 -2.19 -10.59
CA ALA A 124 1.12 -1.45 -11.78
C ALA A 124 2.26 -1.36 -12.81
N ARG A 125 3.50 -1.14 -12.36
CA ARG A 125 4.68 -1.14 -13.24
C ARG A 125 4.96 -2.52 -13.84
N MET A 126 4.75 -3.61 -13.09
CA MET A 126 4.88 -4.98 -13.62
C MET A 126 3.85 -5.27 -14.71
N LYS A 127 2.64 -4.72 -14.60
CA LYS A 127 1.60 -4.83 -15.63
C LYS A 127 1.94 -4.02 -16.88
N MET A 128 2.58 -2.87 -16.73
CA MET A 128 2.83 -1.91 -17.82
C MET A 128 4.19 -2.08 -18.52
N CYS A 129 5.15 -2.76 -17.91
CA CYS A 129 6.45 -2.94 -18.54
C CYS A 129 6.39 -3.90 -19.73
N SER A 130 7.33 -3.77 -20.67
CA SER A 130 7.46 -4.64 -21.85
C SER A 130 7.98 -6.05 -21.54
N ASP A 131 8.31 -6.35 -20.28
CA ASP A 131 8.79 -7.66 -19.85
C ASP A 131 7.60 -8.62 -19.66
N LYS A 132 7.45 -9.54 -20.62
CA LYS A 132 6.39 -10.57 -20.61
C LYS A 132 6.38 -11.39 -19.33
N LYS A 133 7.55 -11.71 -18.77
CA LYS A 133 7.66 -12.52 -17.55
C LYS A 133 7.02 -11.78 -16.37
N LYS A 134 7.26 -10.47 -16.26
CA LYS A 134 6.64 -9.65 -15.21
C LYS A 134 5.14 -9.50 -15.40
N ASN A 135 4.68 -9.36 -16.64
CA ASN A 135 3.24 -9.32 -16.94
C ASN A 135 2.55 -10.65 -16.55
N GLU A 136 3.19 -11.79 -16.83
CA GLU A 136 2.69 -13.11 -16.42
C GLU A 136 2.70 -13.29 -14.91
N MET A 137 3.75 -12.83 -14.22
CA MET A 137 3.84 -12.90 -12.77
C MET A 137 2.71 -12.13 -12.08
N ILE A 138 2.45 -10.88 -12.50
CA ILE A 138 1.39 -10.08 -11.89
C ILE A 138 0.01 -10.66 -12.22
N LYS A 139 -0.18 -11.25 -13.40
CA LYS A 139 -1.41 -11.97 -13.74
C LYS A 139 -1.63 -13.15 -12.80
N LYS A 140 -0.61 -13.99 -12.60
CA LYS A 140 -0.66 -15.13 -11.67
C LYS A 140 -0.92 -14.69 -10.24
N PHE A 141 -0.32 -13.58 -9.79
CA PHE A 141 -0.58 -13.03 -8.47
C PHE A 141 -2.08 -12.76 -8.26
N TRP A 142 -2.73 -12.08 -9.19
CA TRP A 142 -4.16 -11.79 -9.09
C TRP A 142 -5.04 -13.03 -9.18
N GLU A 143 -4.71 -13.98 -10.06
CA GLU A 143 -5.42 -15.26 -10.16
C GLU A 143 -5.36 -16.05 -8.84
N GLU A 144 -4.23 -16.01 -8.12
CA GLU A 144 -4.11 -16.69 -6.82
C GLU A 144 -4.85 -15.96 -5.69
N LEU A 145 -4.86 -14.61 -5.68
CA LEU A 145 -5.68 -13.85 -4.72
C LEU A 145 -7.17 -14.12 -4.92
N GLU A 146 -7.62 -14.19 -6.18
CA GLU A 146 -9.01 -14.53 -6.52
C GLU A 146 -9.36 -15.95 -6.03
N LYS A 147 -8.49 -16.94 -6.26
CA LYS A 147 -8.67 -18.31 -5.74
C LYS A 147 -8.73 -18.38 -4.22
N LEU A 148 -8.02 -17.49 -3.54
CA LEU A 148 -8.06 -17.39 -2.08
C LEU A 148 -9.36 -16.72 -1.59
N GLY A 149 -10.14 -16.07 -2.46
CA GLY A 149 -11.33 -15.31 -2.08
C GLY A 149 -10.99 -13.91 -1.53
N ILE A 150 -9.81 -13.37 -1.84
CA ILE A 150 -9.37 -12.06 -1.38
C ILE A 150 -9.92 -10.98 -2.31
N HIS A 151 -10.51 -9.93 -1.74
CA HIS A 151 -11.09 -8.82 -2.51
C HIS A 151 -10.00 -7.93 -3.10
N HIS A 152 -9.80 -7.99 -4.42
CA HIS A 152 -8.93 -7.04 -5.13
C HIS A 152 -9.77 -5.91 -5.74
N LEU A 153 -9.81 -4.76 -5.06
CA LEU A 153 -10.65 -3.62 -5.47
C LEU A 153 -9.94 -2.74 -6.51
N ARG A 154 -10.55 -2.55 -7.69
CA ARG A 154 -9.99 -1.74 -8.78
C ARG A 154 -10.95 -0.68 -9.31
N ASP A 155 -11.02 0.47 -8.63
CA ASP A 155 -12.13 1.43 -8.78
C ASP A 155 -13.47 0.77 -8.47
N GLU A 156 -13.48 0.02 -7.37
CA GLU A 156 -14.62 -0.77 -6.91
C GLU A 156 -14.92 -0.44 -5.45
N LYS A 157 -16.09 -0.88 -5.02
CA LYS A 157 -16.54 -0.75 -3.65
C LYS A 157 -17.21 -2.03 -3.19
N ASP A 158 -17.14 -2.26 -1.90
CA ASP A 158 -17.77 -3.39 -1.23
C ASP A 158 -18.38 -2.94 0.09
N GLU A 159 -19.27 -3.75 0.65
CA GLU A 159 -19.94 -3.50 1.90
C GLU A 159 -19.83 -4.71 2.83
N ILE A 160 -19.41 -4.46 4.06
CA ILE A 160 -19.27 -5.49 5.09
C ILE A 160 -19.82 -4.98 6.42
N GLU A 161 -20.45 -5.88 7.17
CA GLU A 161 -20.95 -5.59 8.51
C GLU A 161 -20.09 -6.32 9.54
N ILE A 162 -19.43 -5.56 10.42
CA ILE A 162 -18.59 -6.07 11.49
C ILE A 162 -19.12 -5.54 12.82
N ASN A 163 -19.44 -6.42 13.76
CA ASN A 163 -19.94 -6.03 15.09
C ASN A 163 -21.16 -5.07 15.04
N GLY A 164 -22.04 -5.27 14.05
CA GLY A 164 -23.22 -4.42 13.79
C GLY A 164 -22.91 -3.09 13.10
N VAL A 165 -21.64 -2.82 12.76
CA VAL A 165 -21.22 -1.61 12.05
C VAL A 165 -21.12 -1.91 10.56
N LYS A 166 -21.95 -1.24 9.76
CA LYS A 166 -21.88 -1.28 8.30
C LYS A 166 -20.75 -0.39 7.80
N LEU A 167 -19.75 -1.03 7.20
CA LEU A 167 -18.60 -0.39 6.61
C LEU A 167 -18.70 -0.49 5.09
N ARG A 168 -18.50 0.63 4.41
CA ARG A 168 -18.29 0.64 2.96
C ARG A 168 -16.80 0.78 2.68
N ILE A 169 -16.25 -0.19 1.97
CA ILE A 169 -14.84 -0.23 1.61
C ILE A 169 -14.74 0.15 0.15
N MET A 170 -13.91 1.14 -0.15
CA MET A 170 -13.69 1.66 -1.49
C MET A 170 -12.23 1.45 -1.83
N GLY A 171 -11.92 0.92 -3.02
CA GLY A 171 -10.54 0.73 -3.45
C GLY A 171 -10.29 1.38 -4.79
N VAL A 172 -9.24 2.20 -4.87
CA VAL A 172 -8.77 2.78 -6.13
C VAL A 172 -7.53 2.04 -6.59
N ARG A 173 -7.45 1.75 -7.90
CA ARG A 173 -6.22 1.20 -8.50
C ARG A 173 -5.12 2.26 -8.56
N ASP A 174 -3.87 1.82 -8.67
CA ASP A 174 -2.78 2.74 -8.98
C ASP A 174 -2.94 3.33 -10.39
N PHE A 175 -2.77 4.65 -10.52
CA PHE A 175 -2.94 5.37 -11.79
C PHE A 175 -1.96 4.92 -12.88
N GLN A 176 -0.83 4.28 -12.54
CA GLN A 176 0.12 3.79 -13.54
C GLN A 176 -0.49 2.72 -14.43
N GLU A 177 -1.51 1.98 -13.95
CA GLU A 177 -2.22 1.00 -14.76
C GLU A 177 -2.90 1.61 -16.00
N ASP A 178 -3.22 2.90 -15.96
CA ASP A 178 -3.93 3.61 -17.02
C ASP A 178 -3.00 4.48 -17.89
N TYR A 179 -1.70 4.53 -17.59
CA TYR A 179 -0.74 5.35 -18.34
C TYR A 179 -0.81 5.16 -19.86
N PRO A 180 -0.94 3.93 -20.41
CA PRO A 180 -1.05 3.74 -21.86
C PRO A 180 -2.25 4.45 -22.48
N LYS A 181 -3.32 4.75 -21.73
CA LYS A 181 -4.50 5.47 -22.23
C LYS A 181 -4.24 6.97 -22.37
N TYR A 182 -3.39 7.55 -21.53
CA TYR A 182 -3.17 9.00 -21.48
C TYR A 182 -1.83 9.42 -22.08
N ILE A 183 -0.81 8.57 -22.00
CA ILE A 183 0.55 8.83 -22.50
C ILE A 183 0.68 8.19 -23.89
N GLN A 184 0.12 8.88 -24.88
CA GLN A 184 0.16 8.46 -26.28
C GLN A 184 0.60 9.61 -27.19
N LYS A 185 1.08 9.26 -28.39
CA LYS A 185 1.39 10.23 -29.45
C LYS A 185 0.17 11.08 -29.78
N GLY A 186 0.31 12.40 -29.88
CA GLY A 186 -0.77 13.34 -30.11
C GLY A 186 -1.52 13.81 -28.86
N THR A 187 -1.19 13.31 -27.67
CA THR A 187 -1.78 13.79 -26.41
C THR A 187 -0.94 14.91 -25.80
N LYS A 188 -1.53 15.73 -24.92
CA LYS A 188 -0.76 16.71 -24.13
C LYS A 188 0.35 16.07 -23.28
N TYR A 189 0.28 14.75 -23.07
CA TYR A 189 1.24 13.95 -22.31
C TYR A 189 2.20 13.14 -23.20
N GLU A 190 2.21 13.32 -24.53
CA GLU A 190 3.12 12.63 -25.45
C GLU A 190 4.59 12.77 -25.03
N HIS A 191 4.96 13.95 -24.55
CA HIS A 191 6.31 14.23 -24.05
C HIS A 191 6.72 13.36 -22.85
N LEU A 192 5.79 12.68 -22.16
CA LEU A 192 6.11 11.72 -21.08
C LEU A 192 6.60 10.37 -21.63
N ILE A 193 6.52 10.15 -22.94
CA ILE A 193 7.12 8.99 -23.63
C ILE A 193 8.65 9.15 -23.66
N GLY A 194 9.39 8.11 -23.26
CA GLY A 194 10.85 8.03 -23.42
C GLY A 194 11.69 8.42 -22.19
N ASN A 195 12.99 8.09 -22.26
CA ASN A 195 13.89 7.93 -21.11
C ASN A 195 14.36 9.24 -20.44
N ASP A 196 14.77 9.13 -19.17
CA ASP A 196 15.13 10.17 -18.18
C ASP A 196 16.41 11.00 -18.48
N LYS A 197 16.91 11.02 -19.72
CA LYS A 197 18.09 11.84 -20.10
C LYS A 197 17.72 13.29 -20.43
N ARG A 198 16.84 13.90 -19.64
CA ARG A 198 16.30 15.24 -19.93
C ARG A 198 16.96 16.27 -19.01
N PRO A 199 17.14 17.52 -19.46
CA PRO A 199 17.54 18.62 -18.58
C PRO A 199 16.63 18.72 -17.34
N LEU A 200 17.20 19.09 -16.19
CA LEU A 200 16.49 19.14 -14.90
C LEU A 200 15.14 19.87 -14.96
N LEU A 201 15.07 20.98 -15.69
CA LEU A 201 13.83 21.75 -15.87
C LEU A 201 12.73 20.92 -16.55
N ILE A 202 13.08 20.08 -17.53
CA ILE A 202 12.13 19.19 -18.21
C ILE A 202 11.69 18.06 -17.26
N ILE A 203 12.59 17.55 -16.41
CA ILE A 203 12.24 16.56 -15.38
C ILE A 203 11.26 17.17 -14.37
N MET A 204 11.50 18.41 -13.94
CA MET A 204 10.60 19.14 -13.02
C MET A 204 9.23 19.39 -13.64
N LEU A 205 9.19 19.93 -14.87
CA LEU A 205 7.93 20.14 -15.59
C LEU A 205 7.20 18.82 -15.87
N ALA A 206 7.93 17.75 -16.16
CA ALA A 206 7.35 16.41 -16.30
C ALA A 206 6.78 15.92 -14.97
N LYS A 207 7.43 16.18 -13.84
CA LYS A 207 6.94 15.79 -12.51
C LYS A 207 5.60 16.47 -12.18
N ASP A 208 5.46 17.76 -12.45
CA ASP A 208 4.20 18.48 -12.24
C ASP A 208 3.10 17.96 -13.18
N ARG A 209 3.43 17.67 -14.43
CA ARG A 209 2.48 17.10 -15.40
C ARG A 209 2.10 15.65 -15.07
N TYR A 210 3.03 14.84 -14.56
CA TYR A 210 2.73 13.52 -14.02
C TYR A 210 1.78 13.66 -12.83
N ARG A 211 2.04 14.59 -11.91
CA ARG A 211 1.15 14.82 -10.77
C ARG A 211 -0.25 15.25 -11.23
N GLU A 212 -0.35 16.17 -12.20
CA GLU A 212 -1.63 16.59 -12.77
C GLU A 212 -2.38 15.41 -13.43
N LEU A 213 -1.68 14.62 -14.24
CA LEU A 213 -2.25 13.43 -14.88
C LEU A 213 -2.74 12.41 -13.84
N ASN A 214 -1.91 12.11 -12.84
CA ASN A 214 -2.19 11.14 -11.80
C ASN A 214 -3.39 11.59 -10.96
N ALA A 215 -3.45 12.87 -10.58
CA ALA A 215 -4.59 13.46 -9.90
C ALA A 215 -5.87 13.38 -10.77
N LYS A 216 -5.74 13.60 -12.09
CA LYS A 216 -6.87 13.45 -13.02
C LYS A 216 -7.39 12.01 -13.05
N ILE A 217 -6.51 11.02 -13.24
CA ILE A 217 -6.88 9.59 -13.28
C ILE A 217 -7.53 9.20 -11.95
N LEU A 218 -6.92 9.59 -10.83
CA LEU A 218 -7.44 9.32 -9.49
C LEU A 218 -8.83 9.94 -9.28
N LYS A 219 -9.05 11.19 -9.70
CA LYS A 219 -10.39 11.82 -9.61
C LYS A 219 -11.43 11.11 -10.47
N GLU A 220 -11.04 10.60 -11.64
CA GLU A 220 -11.92 9.76 -12.48
C GLU A 220 -12.26 8.44 -11.78
N SER A 221 -11.29 7.78 -11.15
CA SER A 221 -11.49 6.59 -10.32
C SER A 221 -12.47 6.86 -9.18
N LEU A 222 -12.22 7.90 -8.36
CA LEU A 222 -13.08 8.27 -7.24
C LEU A 222 -14.51 8.56 -7.68
N ARG A 223 -14.71 9.33 -8.76
CA ARG A 223 -16.05 9.66 -9.27
C ARG A 223 -16.88 8.43 -9.65
N LYS A 224 -16.26 7.32 -10.05
CA LYS A 224 -16.99 6.08 -10.40
C LYS A 224 -17.55 5.36 -9.17
N ILE A 225 -16.80 5.39 -8.06
CA ILE A 225 -17.13 4.65 -6.85
C ILE A 225 -17.86 5.48 -5.80
N GLU A 226 -17.69 6.80 -5.86
CA GLU A 226 -18.27 7.72 -4.90
C GLU A 226 -19.80 7.78 -4.98
N ASN A 227 -20.44 7.76 -3.80
CA ASN A 227 -21.82 8.15 -3.62
C ASN A 227 -21.87 9.32 -2.62
N PRO A 228 -22.22 10.55 -3.05
CA PRO A 228 -22.29 11.70 -2.15
C PRO A 228 -23.36 11.60 -1.05
N LYS A 229 -24.34 10.71 -1.22
CA LYS A 229 -25.44 10.50 -0.26
C LYS A 229 -25.14 9.39 0.74
N ASP A 230 -23.90 8.93 0.80
CA ASP A 230 -23.53 7.84 1.70
C ASP A 230 -23.52 8.30 3.16
N GLU A 231 -24.37 7.67 3.97
CA GLU A 231 -24.42 7.92 5.41
C GLU A 231 -23.58 6.92 6.22
N ASN A 232 -23.10 5.85 5.57
CA ASN A 232 -22.27 4.82 6.21
C ASN A 232 -20.82 5.30 6.42
N ILE A 233 -20.08 4.59 7.27
CA ILE A 233 -18.64 4.80 7.44
C ILE A 233 -17.94 4.30 6.17
N VAL A 234 -17.16 5.18 5.53
CA VAL A 234 -16.46 4.89 4.28
C VAL A 234 -14.96 4.80 4.52
N LEU A 235 -14.37 3.67 4.14
CA LEU A 235 -12.93 3.41 4.20
C LEU A 235 -12.38 3.35 2.78
N LEU A 236 -11.60 4.36 2.38
CA LEU A 236 -10.96 4.45 1.07
C LEU A 236 -9.54 3.89 1.13
N LEU A 237 -9.27 2.81 0.40
CA LEU A 237 -7.96 2.20 0.27
C LEU A 237 -7.23 2.78 -0.95
N SER A 238 -6.01 3.26 -0.75
CA SER A 238 -5.15 3.72 -1.84
C SER A 238 -3.67 3.55 -1.52
N HIS A 239 -2.83 3.35 -2.52
CA HIS A 239 -1.38 3.22 -2.29
C HIS A 239 -0.64 4.56 -2.13
N ARG A 240 -1.20 5.70 -2.56
CA ARG A 240 -0.43 6.92 -2.86
C ARG A 240 -0.61 8.07 -1.85
N PRO A 241 0.16 8.13 -0.75
CA PRO A 241 0.04 9.20 0.26
C PRO A 241 0.25 10.61 -0.30
N GLU A 242 0.95 10.76 -1.42
CA GLU A 242 1.19 12.06 -2.05
C GLU A 242 -0.09 12.72 -2.64
N PHE A 243 -1.20 11.98 -2.74
CA PHE A 243 -2.50 12.45 -3.23
C PHE A 243 -3.59 12.55 -2.14
N VAL A 244 -3.20 12.67 -0.88
CA VAL A 244 -4.14 12.90 0.24
C VAL A 244 -5.13 14.06 0.00
N PRO A 245 -4.70 15.23 -0.52
CA PRO A 245 -5.62 16.32 -0.84
C PRO A 245 -6.72 15.92 -1.85
N GLU A 246 -6.44 14.96 -2.73
CA GLU A 246 -7.35 14.49 -3.77
C GLU A 246 -8.36 13.45 -3.28
N TYR A 247 -8.08 12.76 -2.16
CA TYR A 247 -8.97 11.74 -1.59
C TYR A 247 -10.20 12.32 -0.86
N GLY A 248 -10.14 13.61 -0.51
CA GLY A 248 -11.27 14.33 0.09
C GLY A 248 -11.60 13.87 1.51
N GLU A 249 -10.58 13.86 2.40
CA GLU A 249 -10.73 13.56 3.84
C GLU A 249 -11.70 14.49 4.58
N GLU A 250 -12.08 15.63 3.98
CA GLU A 250 -13.00 16.61 4.55
C GLU A 250 -14.48 16.16 4.58
N ARG A 251 -14.81 14.99 4.02
CA ARG A 251 -16.18 14.46 4.02
C ARG A 251 -16.52 13.76 5.34
N LYS A 252 -17.72 14.04 5.87
CA LYS A 252 -18.26 13.42 7.08
C LYS A 252 -18.27 11.88 6.93
N TYR A 253 -17.59 11.17 7.84
CA TYR A 253 -17.45 9.70 7.90
C TYR A 253 -16.60 9.02 6.81
N ARG A 254 -15.75 9.77 6.10
CA ARG A 254 -14.73 9.19 5.21
C ARG A 254 -13.37 9.11 5.89
N PHE A 255 -12.72 7.96 5.75
CA PHE A 255 -11.35 7.72 6.22
C PHE A 255 -10.54 7.16 5.07
N CYS A 256 -9.38 7.74 4.81
CA CYS A 256 -8.48 7.27 3.77
C CYS A 256 -7.36 6.47 4.43
N ILE A 257 -7.17 5.23 3.98
CA ILE A 257 -6.13 4.33 4.44
C ILE A 257 -5.17 4.17 3.27
N TYR A 258 -3.98 4.73 3.47
CA TYR A 258 -2.93 4.74 2.48
C TYR A 258 -1.59 4.39 3.09
N ARG A 259 -0.68 3.94 2.24
CA ARG A 259 0.70 3.62 2.60
C ARG A 259 1.30 4.69 3.54
N PRO A 260 1.80 4.31 4.72
CA PRO A 260 2.45 5.26 5.61
C PRO A 260 3.76 5.75 4.96
N CYS A 261 3.88 7.07 4.78
CA CYS A 261 5.13 7.67 4.30
C CYS A 261 6.27 7.41 5.31
N THR A 262 7.23 6.56 4.95
CA THR A 262 8.44 6.31 5.74
C THR A 262 9.41 7.51 5.76
N TRP A 263 9.14 8.56 4.99
CA TRP A 263 9.95 9.78 4.96
C TRP A 263 9.42 10.89 5.88
N TRP A 264 8.21 10.74 6.44
CA TRP A 264 7.58 11.71 7.33
C TRP A 264 6.80 10.97 8.41
N THR A 265 7.49 10.29 9.32
CA THR A 265 6.89 9.81 10.57
C THR A 265 7.54 10.58 11.72
N ILE A 266 6.79 11.54 12.27
CA ILE A 266 6.87 11.95 13.69
C ILE A 266 5.67 11.32 14.36
#